data_AF-A0A948S7D1-F1
#
_entry.id   AF-A0A948S7D1-F1
#
_cell.length_a   1.000
_cell.length_b   1.000
_cell.length_c   1.000
_cell.angle_alpha   90.00
_cell.angle_beta   90.00
_cell.angle_gamma   90.00
#
_symmetry.space_group_name_H-M   'P 1'
#
loop_
_entity.id
_entity.type
_entity.pdbx_description
1 polymer ?
#
loop_
_entity_poly.entity_id
_entity_poly.type
_entity_poly.pdbx_seq_one_letter_code
_entity_poly.pdbx_strand_id
1 'polypeptide(L)'
;MTLHRTIVLLMAVSLGAGCGSSAWQRDSTARSVGCTPNEVKITSKDSGTFDNIQSWYASCRGKQYRCVYVPGDKGGCYPATSSAG
;
A
#
# COMPACT_ATOMS: atom_id res chain seq x y z
N MET A 1 -16.19 -5.46 41.13
CA MET A 1 -16.31 -4.64 39.90
C MET A 1 -15.31 -3.49 40.07
N THR A 2 -14.14 -3.45 39.45
CA THR A 2 -13.92 -2.87 38.10
C THR A 2 -12.41 -2.93 37.75
N LEU A 3 -11.76 -4.11 37.78
CA LEU A 3 -10.31 -4.19 37.50
C LEU A 3 -9.96 -4.89 36.17
N HIS A 4 -10.96 -5.20 35.34
CA HIS A 4 -10.78 -6.01 34.11
C HIS A 4 -11.00 -5.19 32.82
N ARG A 5 -11.27 -3.88 32.93
CA ARG A 5 -11.73 -3.04 31.81
C ARG A 5 -10.66 -2.14 31.19
N THR A 6 -9.41 -2.20 31.66
CA THR A 6 -8.35 -1.26 31.22
C THR A 6 -7.19 -1.92 30.47
N ILE A 7 -7.16 -3.25 30.31
CA ILE A 7 -6.05 -3.95 29.62
C ILE A 7 -6.35 -4.17 28.12
N VAL A 8 -7.58 -3.98 27.67
CA VAL A 8 -7.99 -4.27 26.27
C VAL A 8 -7.57 -3.18 25.26
N LEU A 9 -7.05 -2.04 25.71
CA LEU A 9 -6.72 -0.91 24.83
C LEU A 9 -5.22 -0.78 24.46
N LEU A 10 -4.37 -1.67 24.97
CA LEU A 10 -2.94 -1.65 24.68
C LEU A 10 -2.60 -2.61 23.53
N MET A 11 -2.07 -2.04 22.45
CA MET A 11 -1.29 -2.72 21.42
C MET A 11 -2.03 -3.55 20.36
N ALA A 12 -2.98 -2.96 19.65
CA ALA A 12 -3.45 -3.47 18.36
C ALA A 12 -2.96 -2.63 17.17
N VAL A 13 -1.75 -2.05 17.25
CA VAL A 13 -1.11 -1.33 16.13
C VAL A 13 0.32 -1.85 15.91
N SER A 14 0.46 -3.17 15.81
CA SER A 14 1.55 -3.77 15.03
C SER A 14 1.13 -3.78 13.55
N LEU A 15 0.92 -2.60 12.97
CA LEU A 15 0.78 -2.46 11.53
C LEU A 15 2.17 -2.70 10.94
N GLY A 16 2.42 -3.97 10.58
CA GLY A 16 3.66 -4.48 10.06
C GLY A 16 4.39 -3.49 9.16
N ALA A 17 5.62 -3.17 9.54
CA ALA A 17 6.62 -2.74 8.60
C ALA A 17 6.72 -3.86 7.55
N GLY A 18 6.06 -3.66 6.40
CA GLY A 18 6.14 -4.55 5.26
C GLY A 18 7.57 -4.56 4.74
N CYS A 19 8.40 -5.43 5.31
CA CYS A 19 9.83 -5.57 4.99
C CYS A 19 10.10 -6.27 3.64
N GLY A 20 9.12 -6.25 2.73
CA GLY A 20 9.23 -6.77 1.35
C GLY A 20 8.92 -5.72 0.27
N SER A 21 8.59 -4.50 0.69
CA SER A 21 8.22 -3.39 -0.18
C SER A 21 9.42 -2.49 -0.46
N SER A 22 9.71 -2.21 -1.73
CA SER A 22 10.80 -1.30 -2.10
C SER A 22 10.45 0.12 -1.64
N ALA A 23 11.37 0.84 -0.99
CA ALA A 23 11.13 2.20 -0.49
C ALA A 23 10.55 3.13 -1.59
N TRP A 24 11.10 3.02 -2.80
CA TRP A 24 10.64 3.79 -3.96
C TRP A 24 9.16 3.53 -4.33
N GLN A 25 8.63 2.31 -4.15
CA GLN A 25 7.23 2.00 -4.45
C GLN A 25 6.31 2.73 -3.47
N ARG A 26 6.71 2.79 -2.20
CA ARG A 26 5.96 3.51 -1.15
C ARG A 26 5.95 5.00 -1.42
N ASP A 27 7.10 5.58 -1.76
CA ASP A 27 7.21 7.01 -2.11
C ASP A 27 6.42 7.36 -3.37
N SER A 28 6.50 6.53 -4.41
CA SER A 28 5.73 6.72 -5.65
C SER A 28 4.23 6.67 -5.39
N THR A 29 3.76 5.68 -4.62
CA THR A 29 2.36 5.59 -4.25
C THR A 29 1.92 6.79 -3.40
N ALA A 30 2.70 7.14 -2.37
CA ALA A 30 2.44 8.29 -1.50
C ALA A 30 2.20 9.58 -2.29
N ARG A 31 3.10 9.89 -3.23
CA ARG A 31 2.99 11.06 -4.12
C ARG A 31 1.77 11.00 -5.02
N SER A 32 1.38 9.82 -5.50
CA SER A 32 0.25 9.66 -6.41
C SER A 32 -1.12 9.72 -5.72
N VAL A 33 -1.23 9.25 -4.48
CA VAL A 33 -2.53 9.12 -3.78
C VAL A 33 -2.73 10.09 -2.62
N GLY A 34 -1.73 10.94 -2.31
CA GLY A 34 -1.82 11.93 -1.23
C GLY A 34 -1.66 11.33 0.17
N CYS A 35 -0.87 10.25 0.27
CA CYS A 35 -0.53 9.61 1.53
C CYS A 35 0.92 9.87 1.91
N THR A 36 1.28 9.70 3.18
CA THR A 36 2.70 9.62 3.55
C THR A 36 3.24 8.24 3.23
N PRO A 37 4.55 8.08 2.94
CA PRO A 37 5.15 6.78 2.68
C PRO A 37 4.90 5.77 3.82
N ASN A 38 4.78 6.24 5.06
CA ASN A 38 4.48 5.42 6.25
C ASN A 38 3.05 4.90 6.32
N GLU A 39 2.11 5.56 5.66
CA GLU A 39 0.73 5.10 5.54
C GLU A 39 0.54 4.11 4.38
N VAL A 40 1.51 4.03 3.47
CA VAL A 40 1.48 3.14 2.32
C VAL A 40 2.01 1.76 2.68
N LYS A 41 1.23 0.73 2.36
CA LYS A 41 1.62 -0.68 2.44
C LYS A 41 1.52 -1.33 1.07
N ILE A 42 2.62 -1.86 0.55
CA ILE A 42 2.58 -2.62 -0.70
C ILE A 42 2.06 -4.02 -0.38
N THR A 43 0.95 -4.40 -0.99
CA THR A 43 0.23 -5.64 -0.71
C THR A 43 0.58 -6.76 -1.69
N SER A 44 0.98 -6.43 -2.91
CA SER A 44 1.49 -7.41 -3.88
C SER A 44 2.33 -6.71 -4.95
N LYS A 45 3.28 -7.43 -5.55
CA LYS A 45 3.99 -6.98 -6.75
C LYS A 45 3.35 -7.68 -7.95
N ASP A 46 2.79 -6.88 -8.84
CA ASP A 46 2.23 -7.33 -10.11
C ASP A 46 3.30 -7.00 -11.15
N SER A 47 4.41 -7.73 -11.17
CA SER A 47 5.42 -7.53 -12.22
C SER A 47 4.73 -7.71 -13.58
N GLY A 48 4.70 -6.65 -14.39
CA GLY A 48 3.95 -6.66 -15.64
C GLY A 48 4.50 -7.70 -16.60
N THR A 49 3.69 -8.10 -17.58
CA THR A 49 4.06 -9.06 -18.64
C THR A 49 5.25 -8.59 -19.51
N PHE A 50 5.66 -7.32 -19.37
CA PHE A 50 6.76 -6.71 -20.11
C PHE A 50 7.88 -6.33 -19.14
N ASP A 51 9.13 -6.68 -19.47
CA ASP A 51 10.33 -6.49 -18.63
C ASP A 51 10.52 -5.08 -18.07
N ASN A 52 9.90 -4.08 -18.70
CA ASN A 52 10.08 -2.68 -18.37
C ASN A 52 8.90 -2.09 -17.58
N ILE A 53 7.75 -2.77 -17.49
CA ILE A 53 6.56 -2.26 -16.80
C ILE A 53 6.46 -2.91 -15.43
N GLN A 54 6.54 -2.10 -14.39
CA GLN A 54 6.36 -2.58 -13.02
C GLN A 54 4.99 -2.15 -12.51
N SER A 55 4.15 -3.11 -12.13
CA SER A 55 2.94 -2.83 -11.36
C SER A 55 3.03 -3.41 -9.96
N TRP A 56 2.28 -2.81 -9.05
CA TRP A 56 2.15 -3.29 -7.69
C TRP A 56 0.82 -2.85 -7.11
N TYR A 57 0.31 -3.63 -6.17
CA TYR A 57 -0.83 -3.24 -5.37
C TYR A 57 -0.33 -2.63 -4.07
N ALA A 58 -0.96 -1.53 -3.69
CA ALA A 58 -0.69 -0.83 -2.45
C ALA A 58 -2.01 -0.53 -1.73
N SER A 59 -1.92 -0.31 -0.43
CA SER A 59 -3.02 0.18 0.37
C SER A 59 -2.59 1.42 1.13
N CYS A 60 -3.49 2.39 1.22
CA CYS A 60 -3.34 3.56 2.07
C CYS A 60 -4.68 3.87 2.75
N ARG A 61 -4.66 4.12 4.07
CA ARG A 61 -5.85 4.49 4.86
C ARG A 61 -7.07 3.58 4.61
N GLY A 62 -6.82 2.28 4.45
CA GLY A 62 -7.86 1.28 4.19
C GLY A 62 -8.36 1.20 2.74
N LYS A 63 -7.87 2.04 1.82
CA LYS A 63 -8.17 1.97 0.39
C LYS A 63 -7.09 1.19 -0.35
N GLN A 64 -7.48 0.35 -1.30
CA GLN A 64 -6.55 -0.35 -2.18
C GLN A 64 -6.33 0.41 -3.48
N TYR A 65 -5.11 0.34 -3.98
CA TYR A 65 -4.64 1.00 -5.19
C TYR A 65 -3.82 0.02 -6.02
N ARG A 66 -3.99 0.08 -7.34
CA ARG A 66 -3.10 -0.52 -8.31
C ARG A 66 -2.19 0.57 -8.86
N CYS A 67 -0.89 0.40 -8.68
CA CYS A 67 0.13 1.31 -9.15
C CYS A 67 0.85 0.70 -10.35
N VAL A 68 1.18 1.54 -11.31
CA VAL A 68 1.91 1.17 -12.53
C VAL A 68 3.02 2.18 -12.75
N TYR A 69 4.22 1.67 -13.01
CA TYR A 69 5.38 2.42 -13.46
C TYR A 69 5.72 1.97 -14.88
N VAL A 70 5.71 2.93 -15.80
CA VAL A 70 6.12 2.74 -17.20
C VAL A 70 7.30 3.67 -17.44
N PRO A 71 8.50 3.16 -17.77
CA PRO A 71 9.66 4.00 -18.05
C PRO A 71 9.40 4.90 -19.25
N GLY A 72 9.66 6.21 -19.07
CA GLY A 72 9.37 7.23 -20.08
C GLY A 72 7.98 7.88 -19.97
N ASP A 73 7.10 7.33 -19.13
CA ASP A 73 5.79 7.91 -18.83
C ASP A 73 5.69 8.24 -17.33
N LYS A 74 4.72 9.09 -16.95
CA LYS A 74 4.54 9.50 -15.55
C LYS A 74 3.96 8.39 -14.65
N GLY A 75 3.42 7.30 -15.22
CA GLY A 75 2.81 6.23 -14.44
C GLY A 75 1.75 6.75 -13.47
N GLY A 76 1.29 5.92 -12.54
CA GLY A 76 0.32 6.36 -11.55
C GLY A 76 -0.27 5.26 -10.70
N CYS A 77 -0.92 5.67 -9.61
CA CYS A 77 -1.70 4.80 -8.75
C CYS A 77 -3.19 5.13 -8.86
N TYR A 78 -3.98 4.09 -9.11
CA TYR A 78 -5.42 4.18 -9.33
C TYR A 78 -6.15 3.33 -8.30
N PRO A 79 -7.36 3.71 -7.84
CA PRO A 79 -8.14 2.86 -6.95
C PRO A 79 -8.31 1.47 -7.55
N ALA A 80 -7.88 0.44 -6.83
CA ALA A 80 -8.18 -0.94 -7.19
C ALA A 80 -9.60 -1.20 -6.73
N THR A 81 -10.59 -0.88 -7.57
CA THR A 81 -11.92 -1.45 -7.38
C THR A 81 -11.75 -2.95 -7.54
N SER A 82 -12.09 -3.72 -6.50
CA SER A 82 -12.35 -5.14 -6.65
C SER A 82 -13.49 -5.28 -7.64
N SER A 83 -13.16 -5.36 -8.92
CA SER A 83 -14.09 -5.83 -9.95
C SER A 83 -14.24 -7.32 -9.67
N ALA A 84 -15.05 -7.64 -8.66
CA ALA A 84 -15.68 -8.94 -8.53
C ALA A 84 -16.54 -9.11 -9.79
N GLY A 85 -15.97 -9.78 -10.78
CA GLY A 85 -16.72 -10.43 -11.85
C GLY A 85 -17.18 -11.79 -11.35
#